data_AF-A0A834RVX9-F1
#
_entry.id   AF-A0A834RVX9-F1
#
_cell.length_a   1.000
_cell.length_b   1.000
_cell.length_c   1.000
_cell.angle_alpha   90.00
_cell.angle_beta   90.00
_cell.angle_gamma   90.00
#
_symmetry.space_group_name_H-M   'P 1'
#
loop_
_entity.id
_entity.type
_entity.pdbx_description
1 polymer ?
#
loop_
_entity_poly.entity_id
_entity_poly.type
_entity_poly.pdbx_seq_one_letter_code
_entity_poly.pdbx_strand_id
1 'polypeptide(L)'
;MDPIQEAIKYIESRKAGDKFSYRQVAKIFGVDRTTLSRRHRGAQRPRDTQAAEDRRNLNPQQEDELIGYIEGPTRDGDTSMDRERHLADNKRKYELYFNLLHSKMREHKIKERNTYNIDKKGFFISIAYRRKRIFSKAVYESRERTAAIRDSNREWVTLLACLSQGLHSLQVNNELLHLQNAELRAELDLIRSRLSKSTTLTTQEGDDWHGGAVFYSPRKLASVRARKAAELDEAAELQLQKARDRERKQQKQLTKSRIRQPQRRLDNKPK
;
A
#
# COMPACT_ATOMS: atom_id res chain seq x y z
N MET A 1 -1.60 59.66 -25.45
CA MET A 1 -0.13 59.59 -25.56
C MET A 1 0.42 61.00 -25.34
N ASP A 2 1.52 61.17 -24.60
CA ASP A 2 2.14 62.49 -24.40
C ASP A 2 2.68 62.99 -25.76
N PRO A 3 2.16 64.11 -26.31
CA PRO A 3 2.58 64.65 -27.62
C PRO A 3 4.08 64.87 -27.73
N ILE A 4 4.74 65.09 -26.58
CA ILE A 4 6.19 65.29 -26.51
C ILE A 4 6.95 63.98 -26.74
N GLN A 5 6.42 62.84 -26.28
CA GLN A 5 7.03 61.52 -26.50
C GLN A 5 6.90 61.06 -27.94
N GLU A 6 5.77 61.37 -28.58
CA GLU A 6 5.57 61.10 -30.01
C GLU A 6 6.55 61.92 -30.87
N ALA A 7 6.78 63.18 -30.51
CA ALA A 7 7.76 64.04 -31.18
C ALA A 7 9.21 63.55 -30.99
N ILE A 8 9.56 63.01 -29.81
CA ILE A 8 10.89 62.40 -29.56
C ILE A 8 11.07 61.14 -30.40
N LYS A 9 10.08 60.23 -30.38
CA LYS A 9 10.09 59.01 -31.19
C LYS A 9 10.21 59.31 -32.70
N TYR A 10 9.56 60.36 -33.17
CA TYR A 10 9.67 60.83 -34.55
C TYR A 10 11.09 61.30 -34.89
N ILE A 11 11.77 61.99 -33.97
CA ILE A 11 13.16 62.42 -34.15
C ILE A 11 14.11 61.22 -34.16
N GLU A 12 13.96 60.28 -33.23
CA GLU A 12 14.81 59.09 -33.08
C GLU A 12 14.63 58.08 -34.23
N SER A 13 13.47 58.07 -34.89
CA SER A 13 13.20 57.22 -36.06
C SER A 13 13.92 57.63 -37.34
N ARG A 14 14.53 58.84 -37.37
CA ARG A 14 15.30 59.32 -38.53
C ARG A 14 16.70 58.71 -38.56
N LYS A 15 17.29 58.60 -39.75
CA LYS A 15 18.64 58.04 -39.88
C LYS A 15 19.67 58.96 -39.21
N ALA A 16 20.61 58.36 -38.49
CA ALA A 16 21.69 59.08 -37.83
C ALA A 16 22.47 59.92 -38.86
N GLY A 17 22.39 61.25 -38.73
CA GLY A 17 23.02 62.20 -39.65
C GLY A 17 22.05 63.06 -40.47
N ASP A 18 20.75 62.75 -40.50
CA ASP A 18 19.75 63.59 -41.14
C ASP A 18 19.57 64.91 -40.38
N LYS A 19 19.82 66.04 -41.06
CA LYS A 19 19.63 67.37 -40.46
C LYS A 19 18.13 67.65 -40.31
N PHE A 20 17.68 67.85 -39.08
CA PHE A 20 16.30 68.23 -38.77
C PHE A 20 16.25 69.52 -37.93
N SER A 21 15.15 70.27 -38.06
CA SER A 21 14.91 71.48 -37.27
C SER A 21 13.88 71.21 -36.19
N TYR A 22 14.23 71.45 -34.92
CA TYR A 22 13.30 71.34 -33.79
C TYR A 22 12.05 72.21 -33.96
N ARG A 23 12.14 73.33 -34.71
CA ARG A 23 11.01 74.24 -34.94
C ARG A 23 9.95 73.62 -35.86
N GLN A 24 10.39 72.84 -36.85
CA GLN A 24 9.49 72.14 -37.76
C GLN A 24 8.79 70.99 -37.05
N VAL A 25 9.54 70.19 -36.29
CA VAL A 25 8.98 69.07 -35.52
C VAL A 25 8.00 69.57 -34.45
N ALA A 26 8.36 70.62 -33.70
CA ALA A 26 7.49 71.28 -32.73
C ALA A 26 6.15 71.72 -33.34
N LYS A 27 6.17 72.27 -34.57
CA LYS A 27 4.97 72.73 -35.27
C LYS A 27 4.08 71.56 -35.74
N ILE A 28 4.66 70.42 -36.13
CA ILE A 28 3.92 69.23 -36.55
C ILE A 28 3.16 68.61 -35.38
N PHE A 29 3.80 68.51 -34.22
CA PHE A 29 3.24 67.84 -33.04
C PHE A 29 2.54 68.80 -32.04
N GLY A 30 2.52 70.11 -32.33
CA GLY A 30 1.89 71.09 -31.44
C GLY A 30 2.58 71.25 -30.08
N VAL A 31 3.90 71.08 -30.03
CA VAL A 31 4.70 71.08 -28.79
C VAL A 31 5.62 72.30 -28.76
N ASP A 32 5.89 72.85 -27.57
CA ASP A 32 6.90 73.92 -27.42
C ASP A 32 8.31 73.45 -27.84
N ARG A 33 8.94 74.22 -28.74
CA ARG A 33 10.26 73.91 -29.31
C ARG A 33 11.33 73.76 -28.22
N THR A 34 11.32 74.64 -27.21
CA THR A 34 12.37 74.64 -26.19
C THR A 34 12.27 73.41 -25.30
N THR A 35 11.04 73.02 -24.96
CA THR A 35 10.70 71.82 -24.20
C THR A 35 11.11 70.56 -24.94
N LEU A 36 10.77 70.45 -26.23
CA LEU A 36 11.16 69.31 -27.08
C LEU A 36 12.70 69.16 -27.17
N SER A 37 13.42 70.27 -27.36
CA SER A 37 14.88 70.25 -27.46
C SER A 37 15.57 69.88 -26.14
N ARG A 38 15.03 70.30 -25.00
CA ARG A 38 15.55 69.95 -23.67
C ARG A 38 15.29 68.48 -23.34
N ARG A 39 14.10 67.96 -23.66
CA ARG A 39 13.76 66.54 -23.44
C ARG A 39 14.57 65.59 -24.34
N HIS A 40 14.69 65.88 -25.63
CA HIS A 40 15.47 65.04 -26.56
C HIS A 40 16.97 64.99 -26.21
N ARG A 41 17.54 66.06 -25.63
CA ARG A 41 18.94 66.09 -25.17
C ARG A 41 19.14 65.55 -23.75
N GLY A 42 18.10 65.02 -23.11
CA GLY A 42 18.19 64.47 -21.75
C GLY A 42 18.41 65.51 -20.63
N ALA A 43 18.31 66.81 -20.92
CA ALA A 43 18.52 67.88 -19.94
C ALA A 43 17.34 68.03 -18.94
N GLN A 44 16.20 67.42 -19.24
CA GLN A 44 15.02 67.41 -18.37
C GLN A 44 14.44 65.99 -18.32
N ARG A 45 14.49 65.38 -17.13
CA ARG A 45 13.89 64.06 -16.90
C ARG A 45 12.36 64.15 -16.99
N PRO A 46 11.65 63.13 -17.50
CA PRO A 46 10.20 63.07 -17.46
C PRO A 46 9.69 63.24 -16.03
N ARG A 47 8.62 64.03 -15.85
CA ARG A 47 8.04 64.28 -14.52
C ARG A 47 7.52 62.99 -13.89
N ASP A 48 7.04 62.06 -14.70
CA ASP A 48 6.50 60.77 -14.25
C ASP A 48 7.59 59.82 -13.79
N THR A 49 8.77 59.80 -14.44
CA THR A 49 9.89 58.96 -14.00
C THR A 49 10.53 59.53 -12.73
N GLN A 50 10.68 60.85 -12.64
CA GLN A 50 11.22 61.49 -11.42
C GLN A 50 10.25 61.31 -10.24
N ALA A 51 8.95 61.55 -10.44
CA ALA A 51 7.95 61.34 -9.40
C ALA A 51 7.79 59.87 -9.02
N ALA A 52 8.03 58.93 -9.94
CA ALA A 52 8.02 57.49 -9.63
C ALA A 52 9.26 57.07 -8.85
N GLU A 53 10.45 57.61 -9.16
CA GLU A 53 11.70 57.39 -8.42
C GLU A 53 11.62 58.01 -7.02
N ASP A 54 11.14 59.25 -6.90
CA ASP A 54 11.01 59.95 -5.61
C ASP A 54 9.90 59.36 -4.71
N ARG A 55 8.94 58.60 -5.28
CA ARG A 55 7.90 57.86 -4.54
C ARG A 55 8.32 56.45 -4.15
N ARG A 56 9.53 55.99 -4.50
CA ARG A 56 10.00 54.68 -4.04
C ARG A 56 10.29 54.75 -2.55
N ASN A 57 9.53 53.99 -1.77
CA ASN A 57 9.75 53.86 -0.33
C ASN A 57 10.97 53.00 0.01
N LEU A 58 11.45 52.19 -0.94
CA LEU A 58 12.57 51.28 -0.77
C LEU A 58 13.69 51.66 -1.74
N ASN A 59 14.91 51.68 -1.23
CA ASN A 59 16.11 51.79 -2.05
C ASN A 59 16.24 50.50 -2.89
N PRO A 60 16.67 50.56 -4.17
CA PRO A 60 17.00 49.38 -4.99
C PRO A 60 17.74 48.27 -4.23
N GLN A 61 18.70 48.61 -3.36
CA GLN A 61 19.42 47.62 -2.56
C GLN A 61 18.54 46.90 -1.51
N GLN A 62 17.57 47.61 -0.92
CA GLN A 62 16.60 47.04 0.00
C GLN A 62 15.56 46.17 -0.74
N GLU A 63 15.19 46.55 -1.97
CA GLU A 63 14.34 45.73 -2.83
C GLU A 63 15.03 44.41 -3.17
N ASP A 64 16.32 44.45 -3.54
CA ASP A 64 17.12 43.27 -3.84
C ASP A 64 17.28 42.32 -2.63
N GLU A 65 17.53 42.87 -1.42
CA GLU A 65 17.57 42.08 -0.19
C GLU A 65 16.21 41.45 0.14
N LEU A 66 15.11 42.19 -0.07
CA LEU A 66 13.76 41.70 0.19
C LEU A 66 13.37 40.59 -0.81
N ILE A 67 13.71 40.76 -2.09
CA ILE A 67 13.55 39.73 -3.12
C ILE A 67 14.36 38.49 -2.73
N GLY A 68 15.63 38.66 -2.33
CA GLY A 68 16.45 37.55 -1.85
C GLY A 68 15.86 36.83 -0.63
N TYR A 69 15.28 37.58 0.31
CA TYR A 69 14.63 37.00 1.50
C TYR A 69 13.31 36.29 1.18
N ILE A 70 12.56 36.72 0.17
CA ILE A 70 11.32 36.08 -0.28
C ILE A 70 11.63 34.83 -1.13
N GLU A 71 12.65 34.90 -1.98
CA GLU A 71 13.07 33.80 -2.85
C GLU A 71 13.84 32.71 -2.09
N GLY A 72 14.58 33.06 -1.03
CA GLY A 72 15.32 32.13 -0.17
C GLY A 72 14.49 30.96 0.39
N PRO A 73 13.34 31.19 1.05
CA PRO A 73 12.46 30.13 1.54
C PRO A 73 11.85 29.26 0.43
N THR A 74 11.77 29.78 -0.80
CA THR A 74 11.25 29.05 -1.96
C THR A 74 12.26 28.04 -2.52
N ARG A 75 13.55 28.22 -2.20
CA ARG A 75 14.64 27.31 -2.58
C ARG A 75 14.82 26.15 -1.60
N ASP A 76 14.56 26.38 -0.31
CA ASP A 76 14.84 25.40 0.75
C ASP A 76 13.58 24.76 1.38
N GLY A 77 12.38 25.22 1.02
CA GLY A 77 11.11 24.63 1.46
C GLY A 77 10.29 24.07 0.30
N ASP A 78 10.00 22.77 0.34
CA ASP A 78 8.96 22.05 -0.42
C ASP A 78 9.19 21.64 -1.89
N THR A 79 10.15 22.18 -2.65
CA THR A 79 10.20 21.88 -4.11
C THR A 79 10.91 20.58 -4.52
N SER A 80 11.89 20.09 -3.74
CA SER A 80 12.63 18.86 -4.09
C SER A 80 11.76 17.60 -3.98
N MET A 81 11.08 17.43 -2.84
CA MET A 81 10.19 16.27 -2.60
C MET A 81 9.01 16.24 -3.57
N ASP A 82 8.42 17.40 -3.91
CA ASP A 82 7.29 17.44 -4.83
C ASP A 82 7.69 17.22 -6.29
N ARG A 83 8.89 17.66 -6.71
CA ARG A 83 9.44 17.29 -8.02
C ARG A 83 9.71 15.79 -8.12
N GLU A 84 10.31 15.20 -7.11
CA GLU A 84 10.56 13.75 -7.07
C GLU A 84 9.26 12.95 -7.06
N ARG A 85 8.22 13.40 -6.33
CA ARG A 85 6.87 12.79 -6.38
C ARG A 85 6.26 12.89 -7.76
N HIS A 86 6.34 14.06 -8.39
CA HIS A 86 5.77 14.26 -9.72
C HIS A 86 6.51 13.44 -10.80
N LEU A 87 7.82 13.26 -10.66
CA LEU A 87 8.62 12.37 -11.52
C LEU A 87 8.34 10.89 -11.23
N ALA A 88 8.02 10.53 -9.99
CA ALA A 88 7.65 9.18 -9.58
C ALA A 88 6.20 8.81 -9.95
N ASP A 89 5.35 9.80 -10.22
CA ASP A 89 3.96 9.64 -10.65
C ASP A 89 3.90 9.01 -12.03
N ASN A 90 3.44 7.76 -12.06
CA ASN A 90 3.32 7.00 -13.29
C ASN A 90 1.86 6.56 -13.47
N LYS A 91 1.23 7.08 -14.53
CA LYS A 91 -0.16 6.78 -14.90
C LYS A 91 -0.46 5.27 -14.90
N ARG A 92 0.46 4.46 -15.41
CA ARG A 92 0.30 3.00 -15.50
C ARG A 92 0.22 2.34 -14.12
N LYS A 93 0.93 2.87 -13.12
CA LYS A 93 0.84 2.37 -11.73
C LYS A 93 -0.53 2.67 -11.13
N TYR A 94 -1.06 3.87 -11.38
CA TYR A 94 -2.40 4.24 -10.94
C TYR A 94 -3.48 3.39 -11.61
N GLU A 95 -3.39 3.16 -12.92
CA GLU A 95 -4.32 2.27 -13.63
C GLU A 95 -4.30 0.85 -13.05
N LEU A 96 -3.11 0.28 -12.80
CA LEU A 96 -3.00 -1.04 -12.16
C LEU A 96 -3.60 -1.05 -10.74
N TYR A 97 -3.32 -0.02 -9.94
CA TYR A 97 -3.84 0.11 -8.58
C TYR A 97 -5.37 0.20 -8.55
N PHE A 98 -5.98 1.09 -9.35
CA PHE A 98 -7.43 1.27 -9.38
C PHE A 98 -8.14 0.04 -9.95
N ASN A 99 -7.57 -0.62 -10.96
CA ASN A 99 -8.11 -1.87 -11.48
C ASN A 99 -8.14 -2.97 -10.40
N LEU A 100 -7.07 -3.10 -9.62
CA LEU A 100 -7.01 -4.03 -8.49
C LEU A 100 -8.01 -3.65 -7.39
N LEU A 101 -8.11 -2.37 -7.05
CA LEU A 101 -9.05 -1.85 -6.05
C LEU A 101 -10.49 -2.16 -6.43
N HIS A 102 -10.91 -1.83 -7.66
CA HIS A 102 -12.26 -2.11 -8.13
C HIS A 102 -12.55 -3.62 -8.19
N SER A 103 -11.55 -4.44 -8.53
CA SER A 103 -11.69 -5.90 -8.48
C SER A 103 -12.03 -6.38 -7.07
N LYS A 104 -11.28 -5.91 -6.06
CA LYS A 104 -11.50 -6.25 -4.64
C LYS A 104 -12.82 -5.70 -4.10
N MET A 105 -13.22 -4.50 -4.52
CA MET A 105 -14.51 -3.93 -4.14
C MET A 105 -15.68 -4.79 -4.64
N ARG A 106 -15.59 -5.31 -5.88
CA ARG A 106 -16.59 -6.25 -6.43
C ARG A 106 -16.58 -7.58 -5.68
N GLU A 107 -15.41 -8.16 -5.44
CA GLU A 107 -15.24 -9.42 -4.71
C GLU A 107 -15.89 -9.37 -3.31
N HIS A 108 -15.65 -8.29 -2.58
CA HIS A 108 -16.14 -8.09 -1.22
C HIS A 108 -17.51 -7.37 -1.14
N LYS A 109 -18.16 -7.11 -2.27
CA LYS A 109 -19.47 -6.40 -2.37
C LYS A 109 -19.48 -5.04 -1.64
N ILE A 110 -18.36 -4.33 -1.68
CA ILE A 110 -18.21 -3.01 -1.06
C ILE A 110 -18.82 -1.97 -2.01
N LYS A 111 -19.78 -1.19 -1.52
CA LYS A 111 -20.37 -0.09 -2.28
C LYS A 111 -19.41 1.09 -2.29
N GLU A 112 -19.24 1.76 -3.43
CA GLU A 112 -18.29 2.88 -3.59
C GLU A 112 -18.49 4.00 -2.57
N ARG A 113 -19.74 4.28 -2.22
CA ARG A 113 -20.11 5.24 -1.15
C ARG A 113 -19.58 4.87 0.25
N ASN A 114 -19.12 3.65 0.45
CA ASN A 114 -18.55 3.17 1.71
C ASN A 114 -17.01 3.21 1.71
N THR A 115 -16.39 3.81 0.68
CA THR A 115 -14.94 4.02 0.62
C THR A 115 -14.61 5.35 1.28
N TYR A 116 -14.31 5.32 2.57
CA TYR A 116 -13.92 6.50 3.33
C TYR A 116 -12.41 6.76 3.16
N ASN A 117 -12.04 8.02 2.91
CA ASN A 117 -10.65 8.44 2.80
C ASN A 117 -9.94 8.26 4.15
N ILE A 118 -9.11 7.23 4.28
CA ILE A 118 -8.22 7.03 5.43
C ILE A 118 -6.89 7.74 5.13
N ASP A 119 -6.93 9.05 4.90
CA ASP A 119 -5.69 9.82 4.80
C ASP A 119 -5.15 10.19 6.19
N LYS A 120 -3.84 10.24 6.28
CA LYS A 120 -3.02 10.38 7.50
C LYS A 120 -3.32 11.60 8.37
N LYS A 121 -4.27 12.48 8.02
CA LYS A 121 -4.68 13.56 8.92
C LYS A 121 -5.53 13.05 10.10
N GLY A 122 -6.23 11.93 9.93
CA GLY A 122 -7.05 11.31 10.98
C GLY A 122 -6.35 10.23 11.83
N PHE A 123 -5.16 9.77 11.43
CA PHE A 123 -4.47 8.64 12.06
C PHE A 123 -3.17 9.08 12.77
N PHE A 124 -3.24 10.10 13.62
CA PHE A 124 -2.16 10.42 14.55
C PHE A 124 -2.16 9.41 15.72
N ILE A 125 -1.89 8.12 15.43
CA ILE A 125 -1.54 7.12 16.45
C ILE A 125 -0.16 7.41 17.06
N SER A 126 0.68 8.19 16.38
CA SER A 126 1.88 8.77 16.98
C SER A 126 1.65 10.26 17.23
N ILE A 127 1.56 10.65 18.49
CA ILE A 127 1.85 12.03 18.92
C ILE A 127 3.33 12.25 18.56
N ALA A 128 3.59 12.70 17.33
CA ALA A 128 4.91 13.15 16.92
C ALA A 128 5.18 14.49 17.62
N TYR A 129 5.82 14.39 18.78
CA TYR A 129 6.42 15.45 19.59
C TYR A 129 5.47 16.58 20.06
N ARG A 130 5.34 16.73 21.37
CA ARG A 130 4.78 17.95 22.00
C ARG A 130 5.67 19.14 21.63
N ARG A 131 5.33 19.89 20.59
CA ARG A 131 5.97 21.17 20.30
C ARG A 131 5.39 22.24 21.22
N LYS A 132 6.21 22.83 22.08
CA LYS A 132 5.82 24.01 22.85
C LYS A 132 5.57 25.16 21.88
N ARG A 133 4.41 25.79 21.98
CA ARG A 133 4.04 26.93 21.13
C ARG A 133 4.26 28.20 21.93
N ILE A 134 5.13 29.06 21.44
CA ILE A 134 5.45 30.35 22.08
C ILE A 134 4.56 31.41 21.41
N PHE A 135 3.82 32.16 22.20
CA PHE A 135 2.98 33.26 21.75
C PHE A 135 3.35 34.55 22.48
N SER A 136 3.08 35.70 21.87
CA SER A 136 3.12 36.98 22.57
C SER A 136 1.92 37.08 23.54
N LYS A 137 2.11 37.81 24.65
CA LYS A 137 1.10 37.91 25.72
C LYS A 137 -0.27 38.41 25.22
N ALA A 138 -0.28 39.41 24.34
CA ALA A 138 -1.49 39.96 23.73
C ALA A 138 -2.27 38.94 22.86
N VAL A 139 -1.57 38.04 22.17
CA VAL A 139 -2.19 36.97 21.35
C VAL A 139 -2.73 35.84 22.22
N TYR A 140 -2.16 35.63 23.41
CA TYR A 140 -2.66 34.67 24.38
C TYR A 140 -3.92 35.19 25.09
N GLU A 141 -3.93 36.47 25.48
CA GLU A 141 -5.07 37.12 26.14
C GLU A 141 -6.30 37.24 25.23
N SER A 142 -6.09 37.46 23.93
CA SER A 142 -7.18 37.50 22.93
C SER A 142 -7.84 36.14 22.66
N ARG A 143 -7.26 35.03 23.10
CA ARG A 143 -7.75 33.65 22.93
C ARG A 143 -8.08 33.16 21.51
N GLU A 144 -7.93 34.01 20.49
CA GLU A 144 -8.23 33.69 19.08
C GLU A 144 -7.37 32.55 18.53
N ARG A 145 -6.11 32.43 19.00
CA ARG A 145 -5.13 31.44 18.51
C ARG A 145 -4.79 30.33 19.51
N THR A 146 -5.43 30.34 20.68
CA THR A 146 -5.29 29.31 21.72
C THR A 146 -6.24 28.13 21.55
N ALA A 147 -7.22 28.24 20.64
CA ALA A 147 -8.09 27.13 20.30
C ALA A 147 -7.26 25.93 19.79
N ALA A 148 -7.64 24.72 20.20
CA ALA A 148 -7.08 23.52 19.63
C ALA A 148 -7.37 23.53 18.12
N ILE A 149 -6.33 23.47 17.29
CA ILE A 149 -6.46 23.44 15.81
C ILE A 149 -7.18 22.15 15.33
N ARG A 150 -7.44 21.19 16.22
CA ARG A 150 -8.06 19.91 15.88
C ARG A 150 -9.44 19.78 16.49
N ASP A 151 -10.41 19.48 15.64
CA ASP A 151 -11.45 18.52 15.95
C ASP A 151 -10.87 17.12 15.72
N SER A 152 -10.85 16.27 16.73
CA SER A 152 -10.44 14.87 16.55
C SER A 152 -11.43 14.00 17.28
N ASN A 153 -12.21 13.28 16.50
CA ASN A 153 -13.19 12.33 16.97
C ASN A 153 -12.46 11.09 17.55
N ARG A 154 -12.08 11.18 18.82
CA ARG A 154 -11.39 10.13 19.58
C ARG A 154 -12.25 8.89 19.81
N GLU A 155 -13.57 9.02 19.71
CA GLU A 155 -14.53 7.93 19.89
C GLU A 155 -14.24 6.78 18.91
N TRP A 156 -13.93 7.08 17.65
CA TRP A 156 -13.65 6.05 16.64
C TRP A 156 -12.35 5.27 16.91
N VAL A 157 -11.35 5.90 17.53
CA VAL A 157 -10.10 5.23 17.91
C VAL A 157 -10.36 4.25 19.04
N THR A 158 -11.12 4.68 20.05
CA THR A 158 -11.54 3.83 21.16
C THR A 158 -12.40 2.67 20.66
N LEU A 159 -13.35 2.92 19.77
CA LEU A 159 -14.22 1.89 19.18
C LEU A 159 -13.42 0.85 18.38
N LEU A 160 -12.49 1.27 17.52
CA LEU A 160 -11.65 0.34 16.76
C LEU A 160 -10.74 -0.49 17.66
N ALA A 161 -10.16 0.11 18.72
CA ALA A 161 -9.36 -0.62 19.69
C ALA A 161 -10.21 -1.67 20.45
N CYS A 162 -11.42 -1.29 20.89
CA CYS A 162 -12.36 -2.21 21.54
C CYS A 162 -12.78 -3.37 20.63
N LEU A 163 -13.11 -3.09 19.36
CA LEU A 163 -13.47 -4.14 18.40
C LEU A 163 -12.30 -5.08 18.10
N SER A 164 -11.08 -4.55 17.97
CA SER A 164 -9.88 -5.35 17.78
C SER A 164 -9.61 -6.28 18.97
N GLN A 165 -9.75 -5.77 20.20
CA GLN A 165 -9.59 -6.56 21.42
C GLN A 165 -10.67 -7.63 21.55
N GLY A 166 -11.93 -7.29 21.22
CA GLY A 166 -13.04 -8.25 21.17
C GLY A 166 -12.79 -9.38 20.18
N LEU A 167 -12.34 -9.06 18.96
CA LEU A 167 -12.02 -10.05 17.93
C LEU A 167 -10.89 -10.98 18.38
N HIS A 168 -9.82 -10.44 18.96
CA HIS A 168 -8.72 -11.24 19.49
C HIS A 168 -9.19 -12.20 20.59
N SER A 169 -10.04 -11.73 21.52
CA SER A 169 -10.60 -12.59 22.57
C SER A 169 -11.45 -13.73 22.02
N LEU A 170 -12.27 -13.47 20.99
CA LEU A 170 -13.10 -14.49 20.33
C LEU A 170 -12.25 -15.51 19.55
N GLN A 171 -11.15 -15.06 18.95
CA GLN A 171 -10.23 -15.94 18.24
C GLN A 171 -9.52 -16.88 19.22
N VAL A 172 -8.98 -16.36 20.32
CA VAL A 172 -8.35 -17.17 21.37
C VAL A 172 -9.33 -18.18 21.96
N ASN A 173 -10.57 -17.76 22.23
CA ASN A 173 -11.60 -18.67 22.74
C ASN A 173 -11.96 -19.78 21.75
N ASN A 174 -12.03 -19.49 20.44
CA ASN A 174 -12.26 -20.53 19.43
C ASN A 174 -11.10 -21.53 19.36
N GLU A 175 -9.86 -21.06 19.41
CA GLU A 175 -8.68 -21.93 19.42
C GLU A 175 -8.69 -22.84 20.66
N LEU A 176 -9.00 -22.30 21.84
CA LEU A 176 -9.16 -23.09 23.07
C LEU A 176 -10.27 -24.14 22.95
N LEU A 177 -11.43 -23.77 22.39
CA LEU A 177 -12.53 -24.71 22.15
C LEU A 177 -12.14 -25.81 21.18
N HIS A 178 -11.36 -25.51 20.14
CA HIS A 178 -10.87 -26.52 19.21
C HIS A 178 -9.90 -27.49 19.87
N LEU A 179 -8.99 -27.00 20.71
CA LEU A 179 -8.07 -27.83 21.48
C LEU A 179 -8.81 -28.76 22.43
N GLN A 180 -9.76 -28.23 23.22
CA GLN A 180 -10.57 -29.04 24.13
C GLN A 180 -11.38 -30.12 23.40
N ASN A 181 -11.99 -29.78 22.25
CA ASN A 181 -12.70 -30.75 21.44
C ASN A 181 -11.79 -31.84 20.87
N ALA A 182 -10.54 -31.50 20.52
CA ALA A 182 -9.56 -32.48 20.06
C ALA A 182 -9.14 -33.43 21.19
N GLU A 183 -8.88 -32.89 22.38
CA GLU A 183 -8.54 -33.68 23.58
C GLU A 183 -9.68 -34.64 23.97
N LEU A 184 -10.91 -34.13 24.08
CA LEU A 184 -12.08 -34.97 24.41
C LEU A 184 -12.32 -36.08 23.37
N ARG A 185 -12.10 -35.80 22.09
CA ARG A 185 -12.19 -36.84 21.05
C ARG A 185 -11.10 -37.90 21.20
N ALA A 186 -9.87 -37.50 21.49
CA ALA A 186 -8.77 -38.43 21.73
C ALA A 186 -9.05 -39.32 22.96
N GLU A 187 -9.59 -38.75 24.05
CA GLU A 187 -10.00 -39.52 25.22
C GLU A 187 -11.11 -40.52 24.90
N LEU A 188 -12.13 -40.10 24.15
CA LEU A 188 -13.21 -40.98 23.71
C LEU A 188 -12.70 -42.14 22.85
N ASP A 189 -11.73 -41.88 21.95
CA ASP A 189 -11.12 -42.91 21.12
C ASP A 189 -10.28 -43.90 21.95
N LEU A 190 -9.56 -43.42 22.97
CA LEU A 190 -8.87 -44.27 23.93
C LEU A 190 -9.86 -45.16 24.71
N ILE A 191 -10.98 -44.61 25.18
CA ILE A 191 -12.01 -45.38 25.89
C ILE A 191 -12.62 -46.44 24.97
N ARG A 192 -12.98 -46.07 23.73
CA ARG A 192 -13.54 -47.00 22.72
C ARG A 192 -12.57 -48.14 22.40
N SER A 193 -11.29 -47.82 22.23
CA SER A 193 -10.26 -48.81 21.92
C SER A 193 -9.90 -49.73 23.09
N ARG A 194 -10.05 -49.25 24.35
CA ARG A 194 -9.92 -50.09 25.55
C ARG A 194 -11.07 -51.09 25.67
N LEU A 195 -12.28 -50.71 25.27
CA LEU A 195 -13.46 -51.58 25.40
C LEU A 195 -13.48 -52.74 24.37
N SER A 196 -12.79 -52.62 23.23
CA SER A 196 -12.89 -53.59 22.14
C SER A 196 -11.89 -54.76 22.19
N LYS A 197 -10.88 -54.72 23.06
CA LYS A 197 -9.78 -55.70 23.08
C LYS A 197 -9.84 -56.67 24.25
N SER A 198 -10.96 -57.38 24.44
CA SER A 198 -10.87 -58.71 25.04
C SER A 198 -10.40 -59.66 23.93
N THR A 199 -9.11 -59.97 23.88
CA THR A 199 -8.57 -60.95 22.92
C THR A 199 -9.08 -62.35 23.31
N THR A 200 -10.25 -62.74 22.79
CA THR A 200 -10.73 -64.11 22.93
C THR A 200 -9.84 -65.01 22.08
N LEU A 201 -9.15 -65.95 22.70
CA LEU A 201 -8.45 -67.02 21.99
C LEU A 201 -9.53 -67.99 21.50
N THR A 202 -9.76 -68.04 20.20
CA THR A 202 -10.70 -68.97 19.58
C THR A 202 -10.17 -70.40 19.72
N THR A 203 -10.98 -71.27 20.31
CA THR A 203 -10.76 -72.72 20.32
C THR A 203 -11.18 -73.34 18.99
N GLN A 204 -10.69 -74.55 18.71
CA GLN A 204 -10.98 -75.27 17.46
C GLN A 204 -12.49 -75.50 17.25
N GLU A 205 -12.87 -75.65 15.98
CA GLU A 205 -14.12 -76.31 15.60
C GLU A 205 -14.12 -77.73 16.17
N GLY A 206 -14.98 -77.98 17.16
CA GLY A 206 -15.13 -79.27 17.86
C GLY A 206 -15.16 -79.19 19.39
N ASP A 207 -14.76 -78.06 19.98
CA ASP A 207 -14.94 -77.82 21.42
C ASP A 207 -16.35 -77.23 21.65
N ASP A 208 -17.35 -78.09 21.90
CA ASP A 208 -18.70 -77.65 22.28
C ASP A 208 -18.63 -76.78 23.55
N TRP A 209 -18.86 -75.49 23.37
CA TRP A 209 -18.74 -74.51 24.45
C TRP A 209 -19.91 -74.62 25.41
N HIS A 210 -19.70 -75.21 26.58
CA HIS A 210 -20.74 -75.39 27.60
C HIS A 210 -20.81 -74.28 28.67
N GLY A 211 -20.21 -73.10 28.43
CA GLY A 211 -20.41 -71.92 29.28
C GLY A 211 -19.81 -72.00 30.69
N GLY A 212 -18.51 -72.27 30.81
CA GLY A 212 -17.77 -72.25 32.07
C GLY A 212 -16.30 -71.85 31.92
N ALA A 213 -15.60 -71.57 33.02
CA ALA A 213 -14.16 -71.26 33.00
C ALA A 213 -13.34 -72.52 32.68
N VAL A 214 -12.63 -72.52 31.54
CA VAL A 214 -11.80 -73.64 31.09
C VAL A 214 -10.33 -73.37 31.43
N PHE A 215 -9.72 -74.24 32.24
CA PHE A 215 -8.29 -74.17 32.57
C PHE A 215 -7.45 -74.88 31.50
N TYR A 216 -6.52 -74.15 30.89
CA TYR A 216 -5.56 -74.70 29.93
C TYR A 216 -4.27 -75.16 30.61
N SER A 217 -3.76 -76.33 30.19
CA SER A 217 -2.39 -76.73 30.55
C SER A 217 -1.37 -75.82 29.85
N PRO A 218 -0.20 -75.55 30.46
CA PRO A 218 0.83 -74.67 29.89
C PRO A 218 1.26 -75.07 28.46
N ARG A 219 1.31 -76.37 28.17
CA ARG A 219 1.63 -76.89 26.83
C ARG A 219 0.55 -76.54 25.79
N LYS A 220 -0.74 -76.64 26.15
CA LYS A 220 -1.87 -76.32 25.25
C LYS A 220 -1.94 -74.81 24.99
N LEU A 221 -1.61 -73.97 25.98
CA LEU A 221 -1.54 -72.53 25.78
C LEU A 221 -0.40 -72.12 24.84
N ALA A 222 0.77 -72.75 24.96
CA ALA A 222 1.91 -72.50 24.10
C ALA A 222 1.62 -72.85 22.63
N SER A 223 0.94 -73.98 22.37
CA SER A 223 0.59 -74.39 21.02
C SER A 223 -0.43 -73.46 20.36
N VAL A 224 -1.44 -73.00 21.09
CA VAL A 224 -2.43 -72.04 20.56
C VAL A 224 -1.77 -70.69 20.27
N ARG A 225 -0.87 -70.22 21.14
CA ARG A 225 -0.09 -68.98 20.89
C ARG A 225 0.81 -69.10 19.66
N ALA A 226 1.50 -70.24 19.49
CA ALA A 226 2.37 -70.47 18.35
C ALA A 226 1.57 -70.50 17.02
N ARG A 227 0.38 -71.11 17.02
CA ARG A 227 -0.51 -71.10 15.86
C ARG A 227 -0.98 -69.68 15.51
N LYS A 228 -1.42 -68.92 16.50
CA LYS A 228 -1.85 -67.53 16.27
C LYS A 228 -0.70 -66.65 15.78
N ALA A 229 0.53 -66.90 16.23
CA ALA A 229 1.71 -66.23 15.69
C ALA A 229 1.94 -66.60 14.22
N ALA A 230 1.85 -67.89 13.86
CA ALA A 230 1.94 -68.34 12.47
C ALA A 230 0.86 -67.73 11.57
N GLU A 231 -0.40 -67.67 12.01
CA GLU A 231 -1.49 -67.02 11.27
C GLU A 231 -1.23 -65.53 11.02
N LEU A 232 -0.64 -64.83 11.99
CA LEU A 232 -0.26 -63.42 11.85
C LEU A 232 0.90 -63.23 10.87
N ASP A 233 1.89 -64.11 10.93
CA ASP A 233 3.04 -64.11 10.01
C ASP A 233 2.56 -64.40 8.57
N GLU A 234 1.72 -65.41 8.37
CA GLU A 234 1.10 -65.74 7.08
C GLU A 234 0.25 -64.57 6.54
N ALA A 235 -0.53 -63.92 7.41
CA ALA A 235 -1.31 -62.74 7.02
C ALA A 235 -0.42 -61.56 6.59
N ALA A 236 0.72 -61.36 7.25
CA ALA A 236 1.69 -60.33 6.90
C ALA A 236 2.35 -60.62 5.54
N GLU A 237 2.72 -61.88 5.28
CA GLU A 237 3.26 -62.31 3.99
C GLU A 237 2.26 -62.10 2.84
N LEU A 238 0.98 -62.43 3.05
CA LEU A 238 -0.08 -62.19 2.07
C LEU A 238 -0.26 -60.70 1.75
N GLN A 239 -0.14 -59.81 2.74
CA GLN A 239 -0.20 -58.37 2.51
C GLN A 239 1.01 -57.87 1.71
N LEU A 240 2.20 -58.37 2.03
CA LEU A 240 3.42 -58.04 1.29
C LEU A 240 3.32 -58.51 -0.17
N GLN A 241 2.76 -59.71 -0.40
CA GLN A 241 2.54 -60.24 -1.74
C GLN A 241 1.55 -59.39 -2.53
N LYS A 242 0.43 -58.99 -1.91
CA LYS A 242 -0.55 -58.07 -2.52
C LYS A 242 0.08 -56.71 -2.86
N ALA A 243 0.97 -56.19 -2.01
CA ALA A 243 1.70 -54.96 -2.28
C ALA A 243 2.63 -55.09 -3.50
N ARG A 244 3.44 -56.16 -3.55
CA ARG A 244 4.32 -56.48 -4.69
C ARG A 244 3.54 -56.65 -5.99
N ASP A 245 2.35 -57.25 -5.93
CA ASP A 245 1.48 -57.40 -7.10
C ASP A 245 0.91 -56.07 -7.59
N ARG A 246 0.56 -55.16 -6.68
CA ARG A 246 0.16 -53.79 -7.03
C ARG A 246 1.30 -53.03 -7.70
N GLU A 247 2.52 -53.11 -7.17
CA GLU A 247 3.70 -52.49 -7.76
C GLU A 247 4.00 -53.06 -9.16
N ARG A 248 3.96 -54.39 -9.32
CA ARG A 248 4.12 -55.03 -10.65
C ARG A 248 3.08 -54.55 -11.66
N LYS A 249 1.83 -54.37 -11.23
CA LYS A 249 0.76 -53.82 -12.09
C LYS A 249 1.05 -52.37 -12.46
N GLN A 250 1.48 -51.53 -11.52
CA GLN A 250 1.85 -50.13 -11.77
C GLN A 250 3.03 -50.02 -12.75
N GLN A 251 4.09 -50.81 -12.55
CA GLN A 251 5.25 -50.85 -13.46
C GLN A 251 4.85 -51.27 -14.88
N LYS A 252 4.00 -52.30 -15.02
CA LYS A 252 3.45 -52.71 -16.33
C LYS A 252 2.62 -51.61 -17.00
N GLN A 253 1.83 -50.84 -16.23
CA GLN A 253 1.08 -49.72 -16.77
C GLN A 253 2.02 -48.59 -17.23
N LEU A 254 3.04 -48.27 -16.44
CA LEU A 254 4.05 -47.26 -16.80
C LEU A 254 4.80 -47.65 -18.08
N THR A 255 5.29 -48.88 -18.19
CA THR A 255 6.00 -49.34 -19.39
C THR A 255 5.09 -49.33 -20.62
N LYS A 256 3.83 -49.75 -20.50
CA LYS A 256 2.83 -49.66 -21.58
C LYS A 256 2.57 -48.22 -22.00
N SER A 257 2.48 -47.27 -21.06
CA SER A 257 2.35 -45.84 -21.39
C SER A 257 3.60 -45.28 -22.08
N ARG A 258 4.80 -45.70 -21.66
CA ARG A 258 6.09 -45.26 -22.23
C ARG A 258 6.27 -45.74 -23.68
N ILE A 259 5.81 -46.94 -24.02
CA ILE A 259 5.84 -47.47 -25.39
C ILE A 259 4.80 -46.80 -26.30
N ARG A 260 3.62 -46.41 -25.76
CA ARG A 260 2.57 -45.72 -26.53
C ARG A 260 2.91 -44.27 -26.92
N GLN A 261 3.71 -43.56 -26.12
CA GLN A 261 4.09 -42.17 -26.41
C GLN A 261 4.88 -41.95 -27.71
N PRO A 262 5.91 -42.75 -28.06
CA PRO A 262 6.63 -42.59 -29.34
C PRO A 262 5.81 -43.01 -30.56
N GLN A 263 4.89 -43.99 -30.46
CA GLN A 263 3.98 -44.37 -31.56
C GLN A 263 3.08 -43.19 -31.96
N ARG A 264 2.46 -42.51 -30.99
CA ARG A 264 1.65 -41.30 -31.23
C ARG A 264 2.45 -40.12 -31.81
N ARG A 265 3.78 -40.05 -31.57
CA ARG A 265 4.65 -39.02 -32.14
C ARG A 265 5.05 -39.32 -33.58
N LEU A 266 5.12 -40.60 -33.98
CA LEU A 266 5.38 -41.01 -35.35
C LEU A 266 4.13 -40.86 -36.23
N ASP A 267 2.94 -41.11 -35.68
CA ASP A 267 1.67 -40.99 -36.40
C ASP A 267 1.22 -39.52 -36.64
N ASN A 268 1.76 -38.56 -35.86
CA ASN A 268 1.43 -37.12 -35.94
C ASN A 268 2.54 -36.27 -36.60
N LYS A 269 3.41 -36.85 -37.43
CA LYS A 269 4.31 -36.05 -38.28
C LYS A 269 3.52 -35.51 -39.49
N PRO A 270 3.44 -34.18 -39.72
CA PRO A 270 2.80 -33.64 -40.91
C PRO A 270 3.64 -34.01 -42.14
N LYS A 271 2.97 -34.36 -43.24
CA LYS A 271 3.58 -34.60 -44.55
C LYS A 271 4.20 -33.33 -45.12
#